data_AF-P72932-F1
#
_entry.id   AF-P72932-F1
#
_cell.length_a   1.000
_cell.length_b   1.000
_cell.length_c   1.000
_cell.angle_alpha   90.00
_cell.angle_beta   90.00
_cell.angle_gamma   90.00
#
_symmetry.space_group_name_H-M   'P 1'
#
loop_
_entity.id
_entity.type
_entity.pdbx_description
1 polymer ?
#
loop_
_entity_poly.entity_id
_entity_poly.type
_entity_poly.pdbx_seq_one_letter_code
_entity_poly.pdbx_strand_id
1 'polypeptide(L)' 'MSEELQPNQTPVQEDPKFGFNNYAEKLNGRAAMVGFLLILVIEYFTNQGVLAWLGLR' A
#
# COMPACT_ATOMS: atom_id res chain seq x y z
N MET A 1 22.03 1.15 -37.77
CA MET A 1 20.64 0.73 -37.56
C MET A 1 20.54 0.34 -36.10
N SER A 2 20.16 1.31 -35.27
CA SER A 2 19.85 1.03 -33.87
C SER A 2 18.54 0.29 -33.89
N GLU A 3 18.55 -1.01 -33.58
CA GLU A 3 17.32 -1.76 -33.35
C GLU A 3 16.65 -1.07 -32.15
N GLU A 4 15.66 -0.21 -32.41
CA GLU A 4 14.84 0.39 -31.37
C GLU A 4 14.22 -0.78 -30.62
N LEU A 5 14.71 -1.07 -29.41
CA LEU A 5 14.22 -2.11 -28.52
C LEU A 5 12.82 -1.70 -28.03
N GLN A 6 11.86 -1.71 -28.95
CA GLN A 6 10.46 -1.55 -28.63
C GLN A 6 10.08 -2.80 -27.85
N PRO A 7 9.59 -2.66 -26.61
CA PRO A 7 9.01 -3.79 -25.90
C PRO A 7 7.82 -4.29 -26.73
N ASN A 8 8.00 -5.40 -27.43
CA ASN A 8 6.98 -6.01 -28.31
C ASN A 8 5.77 -6.57 -27.55
N GLN A 9 5.78 -6.49 -26.21
CA GLN A 9 4.71 -7.01 -25.38
C GLN A 9 4.36 -5.98 -24.32
N THR A 10 3.11 -5.51 -24.37
CA THR A 10 2.49 -4.79 -23.26
C THR A 10 2.58 -5.68 -22.03
N PRO A 11 3.15 -5.22 -20.90
CA PRO A 11 3.21 -6.03 -19.69
C PRO A 11 1.80 -6.47 -19.32
N VAL A 12 1.60 -7.80 -19.21
CA VAL A 12 0.33 -8.37 -18.80
C VAL A 12 0.08 -7.88 -17.37
N GLN A 13 -0.83 -6.93 -17.22
CA GLN A 13 -1.26 -6.49 -15.91
C GLN A 13 -2.06 -7.62 -15.28
N GLU A 14 -1.76 -7.96 -14.02
CA GLU A 14 -2.61 -8.89 -13.29
C GLU A 14 -3.99 -8.26 -13.12
N ASP A 15 -5.02 -8.95 -13.60
CA ASP A 15 -6.39 -8.50 -13.40
C ASP A 15 -6.69 -8.39 -11.90
N PRO A 16 -7.46 -7.38 -11.47
CA PRO A 16 -7.89 -7.24 -10.09
C PRO A 16 -8.59 -8.53 -9.62
N LYS A 17 -7.88 -9.33 -8.83
CA LYS A 17 -8.36 -10.60 -8.32
C LYS A 17 -8.24 -10.63 -6.80
N PHE A 18 -9.26 -11.16 -6.15
CA PHE A 18 -9.19 -11.42 -4.73
C PHE A 18 -8.28 -12.62 -4.40
N GLY A 19 -7.62 -12.58 -3.24
CA GLY A 19 -6.70 -13.61 -2.76
C GLY A 19 -5.26 -13.13 -2.60
N PHE A 20 -4.36 -14.06 -2.31
CA PHE A 20 -2.92 -13.80 -2.19
C PHE A 20 -2.28 -13.82 -3.59
N ASN A 21 -2.30 -12.68 -4.28
CA ASN A 21 -1.64 -12.46 -5.57
C ASN A 21 -0.88 -11.14 -5.54
N ASN A 22 0.01 -10.91 -6.52
CA ASN A 22 0.91 -9.76 -6.51
C ASN A 22 0.13 -8.44 -6.52
N TYR A 23 -0.97 -8.36 -7.27
CA TYR A 23 -1.82 -7.17 -7.27
C TYR A 23 -2.37 -6.85 -5.86
N ALA A 24 -2.99 -7.84 -5.20
CA ALA A 24 -3.58 -7.69 -3.87
C ALA A 24 -2.52 -7.37 -2.80
N GLU A 25 -1.36 -8.01 -2.86
CA GLU A 25 -0.24 -7.74 -1.93
C GLU A 25 0.29 -6.32 -2.06
N LYS A 26 0.48 -5.83 -3.30
CA LYS A 26 0.89 -4.45 -3.55
C LYS A 26 -0.14 -3.46 -3.04
N LEU A 27 -1.43 -3.73 -3.25
CA LEU A 27 -2.49 -2.87 -2.71
C LEU A 27 -2.51 -2.87 -1.18
N ASN A 28 -2.42 -4.03 -0.55
CA ASN A 28 -2.38 -4.15 0.91
C ASN A 28 -1.17 -3.42 1.50
N GLY A 29 0.01 -3.54 0.88
CA GLY A 29 1.21 -2.82 1.31
C GLY A 29 1.03 -1.30 1.23
N ARG A 30 0.43 -0.78 0.15
CA ARG A 30 0.13 0.66 0.02
C ARG A 30 -0.90 1.12 1.04
N ALA A 31 -1.95 0.33 1.27
CA ALA A 31 -2.95 0.60 2.29
C ALA A 31 -2.33 0.62 3.69
N ALA A 32 -1.39 -0.28 3.98
CA ALA A 32 -0.66 -0.31 5.24
C ALA A 32 0.22 0.95 5.43
N MET A 33 0.92 1.42 4.39
CA MET A 33 1.68 2.67 4.45
C MET A 33 0.77 3.86 4.77
N VAL A 34 -0.39 3.95 4.11
CA VAL A 34 -1.38 5.00 4.37
C VAL A 34 -1.93 4.89 5.80
N GLY A 35 -2.31 3.70 6.24
CA GLY A 35 -2.83 3.46 7.59
C GLY A 35 -1.82 3.83 8.68
N PHE A 36 -0.55 3.46 8.48
CA PHE A 36 0.54 3.83 9.40
C PHE A 36 0.73 5.36 9.47
N LEU A 37 0.75 6.03 8.31
CA LEU A 37 0.84 7.49 8.28
C LEU A 37 -0.35 8.16 8.99
N LEU A 38 -1.56 7.68 8.75
CA LEU A 38 -2.77 8.22 9.40
C LEU A 38 -2.71 8.06 10.92
N ILE A 39 -2.22 6.92 11.41
CA ILE A 39 -2.00 6.70 12.84
C ILE A 39 -1.10 7.79 13.43
N LEU A 40 0.06 8.05 12.79
CA LEU A 40 0.99 9.09 13.27
C LEU A 40 0.37 10.48 13.25
N VAL A 41 -0.38 10.81 12.20
CA VAL A 41 -1.07 12.10 12.07
C VAL A 41 -2.08 12.27 13.21
N ILE A 42 -2.92 11.28 13.47
CA ILE A 42 -3.93 11.38 14.51
C ILE A 42 -3.27 11.39 15.91
N GLU A 43 -2.21 10.62 16.14
CA GLU A 43 -1.43 10.66 17.39
C GLU A 43 -0.86 12.06 17.63
N TYR A 44 -0.31 12.70 16.60
CA TYR A 44 0.21 14.07 16.68
C TYR A 44 -0.87 15.09 17.07
N PHE A 45 -2.06 15.01 16.47
CA PHE A 45 -3.15 15.95 16.76
C PHE A 45 -3.84 15.68 18.10
N THR A 46 -4.00 14.41 18.49
CA THR A 46 -4.71 14.04 19.73
C THR A 46 -3.80 14.01 20.94
N ASN A 47 -2.48 14.00 20.75
CA ASN A 47 -1.47 13.74 21.79
C ASN A 47 -1.74 12.44 22.56
N GLN A 48 -2.40 11.48 21.92
CA GLN A 48 -2.75 10.19 22.48
C GLN A 48 -2.29 9.10 21.52
N GLY A 49 -1.44 8.20 22.01
CA GLY A 49 -1.00 7.04 21.24
C GLY A 49 -2.13 6.06 20.93
N VAL A 50 -1.92 5.17 19.97
CA VAL A 50 -2.91 4.18 19.53
C VAL A 50 -3.43 3.29 20.67
N LEU A 51 -2.55 2.87 21.59
CA LEU A 51 -2.93 2.06 22.76
C LEU A 51 -3.90 2.80 23.67
N ALA A 52 -3.70 4.12 23.77
CA ALA A 52 -4.51 5.02 24.57
C ALA A 52 -5.96 5.07 24.05
N TRP A 53 -6.18 5.01 22.72
CA TRP A 53 -7.51 4.91 22.12
C TRP A 53 -8.16 3.54 22.30
N LEU A 54 -7.36 2.48 22.36
CA LEU A 54 -7.84 1.13 22.68
C LEU A 54 -8.18 0.96 24.17
N GLY A 55 -7.98 1.99 25.00
CA GLY A 55 -8.22 1.93 26.45
C GLY A 55 -7.13 1.19 27.22
N LEU A 56 -5.99 0.91 26.59
CA LEU A 56 -4.83 0.24 27.19
C LEU A 56 -3.83 1.32 27.63
N ARG A 57 -4.06 1.93 28.79
CA ARG A 57 -3.13 2.88 29.43
C ARG A 57 -3.30 2.88 30.94
#